data_AF-A0A1I7JNM7-F1
#
_entry.id   AF-A0A1I7JNM7-F1
#
_cell.length_a   1.000
_cell.length_b   1.000
_cell.length_c   1.000
_cell.angle_alpha   90.00
_cell.angle_beta   90.00
_cell.angle_gamma   90.00
#
_symmetry.space_group_name_H-M   'P 1'
#
loop_
_entity.id
_entity.type
_entity.pdbx_description
1 polymer ?
#
loop_
_entity_poly.entity_id
_entity_poly.type
_entity_poly.pdbx_seq_one_letter_code
_entity_poly.pdbx_strand_id
1 'polypeptide(L)' 'MNRRLFRYYEKVFNSDKLYEHLYSKHFKRTYAGKPTKRYNSLMQKIEESKRMNYIEKGCY' A
#
# COMPACT_ATOMS: atom_id res chain seq x y z
N MET A 1 22.14 -4.55 10.79
CA MET A 1 20.92 -4.69 9.96
C MET A 1 20.57 -3.33 9.38
N ASN A 2 20.54 -3.18 8.05
CA ASN A 2 20.51 -1.86 7.40
C ASN A 2 19.07 -1.32 7.31
N ARG A 3 18.69 -0.37 8.19
CA ARG A 3 17.28 0.09 8.36
C ARG A 3 16.63 0.63 7.08
N ARG A 4 17.43 1.21 6.17
CA ARG A 4 16.93 1.69 4.87
C ARG A 4 16.50 0.54 3.96
N LEU A 5 17.31 -0.52 3.91
CA LEU A 5 17.03 -1.72 3.11
C LEU A 5 15.78 -2.44 3.63
N PHE A 6 15.62 -2.53 4.96
CA PHE A 6 14.41 -3.10 5.56
C PHE A 6 13.15 -2.33 5.14
N ARG A 7 13.17 -1.00 5.22
CA ARG A 7 12.04 -0.14 4.79
C ARG A 7 11.73 -0.25 3.31
N TYR A 8 12.76 -0.46 2.48
CA TYR A 8 12.59 -0.68 1.05
C TYR A 8 11.83 -1.99 0.81
N TYR A 9 12.30 -3.10 1.38
CA TYR A 9 11.63 -4.39 1.29
C TYR A 9 10.21 -4.36 1.88
N GLU A 10 10.01 -3.65 2.98
CA GLU A 10 8.70 -3.47 3.59
C GLU A 10 7.72 -2.76 2.65
N LYS A 11 8.17 -1.83 1.82
CA LYS A 11 7.33 -1.14 0.81
C LYS A 11 7.06 -1.99 -0.43
N VAL A 12 8.04 -2.77 -0.87
CA VAL A 12 7.93 -3.63 -2.05
C VAL A 12 6.99 -4.82 -1.77
N PHE A 13 7.18 -5.49 -0.62
CA PHE A 13 6.53 -6.77 -0.33
C PHE A 13 5.27 -6.70 0.55
N ASN A 14 4.94 -5.57 1.19
CA ASN A 14 3.67 -5.48 1.97
C ASN A 14 2.46 -5.03 1.13
N SER A 15 2.52 -5.07 -0.21
CA SER A 15 1.35 -4.78 -1.05
C SER A 15 0.14 -5.65 -0.67
N ASP A 16 0.35 -6.94 -0.41
CA ASP A 16 -0.71 -7.88 -0.06
C ASP A 16 -1.44 -7.48 1.22
N LYS A 17 -0.71 -7.09 2.28
CA LYS A 17 -1.32 -6.63 3.54
C LYS A 17 -2.14 -5.35 3.36
N LEU A 18 -1.72 -4.46 2.45
CA LEU A 18 -2.49 -3.26 2.12
C LEU A 18 -3.82 -3.65 1.45
N TYR A 19 -3.81 -4.65 0.57
CA TYR A 19 -5.01 -5.17 -0.08
C TYR A 19 -5.91 -5.94 0.89
N GLU A 20 -5.36 -6.78 1.76
CA GLU A 20 -6.11 -7.45 2.83
C GLU A 20 -6.86 -6.43 3.70
N HIS A 21 -6.20 -5.33 4.06
CA HIS A 21 -6.83 -4.27 4.85
C HIS A 21 -7.96 -3.57 4.07
N LEU A 22 -7.74 -3.28 2.78
CA LEU A 22 -8.70 -2.64 1.89
C LEU A 22 -10.01 -3.44 1.70
N TYR A 23 -9.88 -4.77 1.67
CA TYR A 23 -10.98 -5.70 1.44
C TYR A 23 -11.47 -6.37 2.74
N SER A 24 -10.95 -5.96 3.91
CA SER A 24 -11.41 -6.49 5.18
C SER A 24 -12.89 -6.14 5.46
N LYS A 25 -13.63 -7.07 6.08
CA LYS A 25 -15.07 -6.98 6.31
C LYS A 25 -15.52 -5.69 7.01
N HIS A 26 -14.69 -5.15 7.89
CA HIS A 26 -15.03 -3.99 8.73
C HIS A 26 -14.45 -2.67 8.21
N PHE A 27 -13.72 -2.68 7.10
CA PHE A 27 -13.10 -1.48 6.58
C PHE A 27 -14.08 -0.62 5.80
N LYS A 28 -14.36 0.58 6.34
CA LYS A 28 -15.20 1.57 5.68
C LYS A 28 -14.39 2.44 4.72
N ARG A 29 -14.68 2.28 3.42
CA ARG A 29 -14.10 3.11 2.35
C ARG A 29 -14.64 4.52 2.37
N THR A 30 -15.92 4.66 2.71
CA THR A 30 -16.61 5.95 2.73
C THR A 30 -17.32 6.21 4.06
N TYR A 31 -17.51 7.49 4.36
CA TYR A 31 -18.35 8.00 5.43
C TYR A 31 -19.12 9.21 4.88
N ALA A 32 -20.45 9.21 5.02
CA ALA A 32 -21.31 10.25 4.45
C ALA A 32 -21.04 10.51 2.94
N GLY A 33 -20.85 9.43 2.16
CA GLY A 33 -20.57 9.51 0.73
C GLY A 33 -19.16 9.96 0.34
N LYS A 34 -18.32 10.37 1.31
CA LYS A 34 -16.93 10.81 1.06
C LYS A 34 -15.92 9.73 1.43
N PRO A 35 -14.78 9.61 0.74
CA PRO A 35 -13.74 8.67 1.12
C PRO A 35 -13.20 8.99 2.52
N THR A 36 -12.95 7.96 3.32
CA THR A 36 -12.38 8.15 4.65
C THR A 36 -10.91 8.56 4.54
N LYS A 37 -10.40 9.31 5.52
CA LYS A 37 -8.96 9.63 5.59
C LYS A 37 -8.09 8.36 5.54
N ARG A 38 -8.52 7.30 6.23
CA ARG A 38 -7.86 5.99 6.21
C ARG A 38 -7.82 5.37 4.82
N TYR A 39 -8.94 5.43 4.07
CA TYR A 39 -8.98 4.98 2.68
C TYR A 39 -7.98 5.72 1.81
N ASN A 40 -7.94 7.05 1.88
CA ASN A 40 -7.00 7.86 1.10
C ASN A 40 -5.54 7.50 1.42
N SER A 41 -5.19 7.37 2.71
CA SER A 41 -3.84 6.95 3.12
C SER A 41 -3.48 5.55 2.63
N LEU A 42 -4.45 4.63 2.59
CA LEU A 42 -4.23 3.27 2.10
C LEU A 42 -3.98 3.26 0.58
N MET A 43 -4.78 4.01 -0.17
CA MET A 43 -4.63 4.16 -1.62
C MET A 43 -3.26 4.72 -1.99
N GLN A 44 -2.80 5.77 -1.30
CA GLN A 44 -1.47 6.35 -1.51
C GLN A 44 -0.35 5.31 -1.32
N LYS A 45 -0.44 4.47 -0.28
CA LYS A 45 0.54 3.41 -0.03
C LYS A 45 0.52 2.32 -1.11
N ILE A 46 -0.68 1.95 -1.58
CA ILE A 46 -0.83 0.98 -2.69
C ILE A 46 -0.21 1.54 -3.97
N GLU A 47 -0.45 2.82 -4.27
CA GLU A 47 0.13 3.48 -5.44
C GLU A 47 1.67 3.56 -5.36
N GLU A 48 2.20 3.92 -4.19
CA GLU A 48 3.64 3.93 -3.95
C GLU A 48 4.25 2.53 -4.14
N SER A 49 3.61 1.49 -3.59
CA SER A 49 4.08 0.09 -3.72
C SER A 49 4.02 -0.41 -5.18
N LYS A 50 2.97 -0.06 -5.93
CA LYS A 50 2.87 -0.36 -7.36
C LYS A 50 3.98 0.28 -8.18
N ARG A 51 4.28 1.56 -7.90
CA ARG A 51 5.36 2.29 -8.57
C ARG A 51 6.71 1.60 -8.35
N MET A 52 6.97 1.15 -7.12
CA MET A 52 8.22 0.44 -6.80
C MET A 52 8.30 -0.93 -7.47
N ASN A 53 7.19 -1.69 -7.51
CA ASN A 53 7.12 -2.97 -8.22
C ASN A 53 7.41 -2.83 -9.73
N TYR A 54 6.93 -1.75 -10.37
CA TYR A 54 7.23 -1.49 -11.77
C TYR A 54 8.73 -1.22 -12.00
N ILE A 55 9.37 -0.45 -11.10
CA ILE A 55 10.81 -0.18 -11.16
C ILE A 55 11.62 -1.47 -11.05
N GLU A 56 11.24 -2.37 -10.14
CA GLU A 56 11.90 -3.67 -9.98
C GLU A 56 11.76 -4.54 -11.24
N LYS A 57 10.55 -4.64 -11.81
CA LYS A 57 10.29 -5.45 -13.01
C LYS A 57 10.91 -4.90 -14.29
N GLY A 58 11.12 -3.58 -14.39
CA GLY A 58 11.77 -2.94 -15.54
C GLY A 58 13.29 -2.98 -15.51
N CYS A 59 13.90 -3.56 -14.47
CA CYS A 59 15.35 -3.63 -14.30
C CYS A 59 15.95 -4.98 -14.73
N TYR A 60 15.18 -5.83 -15.41
CA TYR A 60 15.60 -7.11 -16.00
C TYR A 60 15.40 -7.10 -17.51
#